data_AF-A0A7V9M7V1-F1
#
_entry.id   AF-A0A7V9M7V1-F1
#
_cell.length_a   1.000
_cell.length_b   1.000
_cell.length_c   1.000
_cell.angle_alpha   90.00
_cell.angle_beta   90.00
_cell.angle_gamma   90.00
#
_symmetry.space_group_name_H-M   'P 1'
#
loop_
_entity.id
_entity.type
_entity.pdbx_description
1 polymer ?
#
loop_
_entity_poly.entity_id
_entity_poly.type
_entity_poly.pdbx_seq_one_letter_code
_entity_poly.pdbx_strand_id
1 'polypeptide(L)'
;MQRILVLCALAALVLPTAALAKGPSGASIDGPGSGADLKFSGNGESSGTALGTLTEQTGFFPAMFGQTPDPMQKDRPKGDLGPRYTITWTVPEGKGRTNRLQQDVYPYATPPVTYMEPGLEFFGDMKTHGGWFRSEEGLKQTLVSAGLPQTPPTSSSSDSGFFTAELLSLFGAALLLAMTTAVVMRRRGRPAAAA
;
A
#
# COMPACT_ATOMS: atom_id res chain seq x y z
N MET A 1 -7.85 50.78 47.45
CA MET A 1 -7.70 49.41 48.00
C MET A 1 -9.04 48.73 47.71
N GLN A 2 -9.20 47.74 46.85
CA GLN A 2 -8.48 46.48 46.77
C GLN A 2 -8.70 45.93 45.35
N ARG A 3 -7.80 46.29 44.42
CA ARG A 3 -7.72 45.76 43.04
C ARG A 3 -7.23 44.30 43.03
N ILE A 4 -7.63 43.51 44.02
CA ILE A 4 -7.04 42.21 44.35
C ILE A 4 -8.16 41.18 44.50
N LEU A 5 -9.00 41.01 43.48
CA LEU A 5 -9.92 39.87 43.36
C LEU A 5 -10.12 39.48 41.87
N VAL A 6 -9.11 39.66 41.01
CA VAL A 6 -9.13 39.18 39.61
C VAL A 6 -7.95 38.25 39.32
N LEU A 7 -7.35 37.67 40.36
CA LEU A 7 -6.12 36.86 40.23
C LEU A 7 -6.35 35.33 40.35
N CYS A 8 -7.59 34.85 40.38
CA CYS A 8 -7.89 33.43 40.61
C CYS A 8 -8.44 32.65 39.41
N ALA A 9 -8.51 33.20 38.19
CA ALA A 9 -9.17 32.48 37.07
C ALA A 9 -8.46 32.55 35.71
N LEU A 10 -7.21 33.03 35.63
CA LEU A 10 -6.51 33.21 34.35
C LEU A 10 -5.16 32.48 34.22
N ALA A 11 -4.93 31.44 35.03
CA ALA A 11 -3.67 30.69 35.03
C ALA A 11 -3.82 29.20 34.66
N ALA A 12 -5.02 28.74 34.25
CA ALA A 12 -5.30 27.31 34.09
C ALA A 12 -5.61 26.83 32.66
N LEU A 13 -5.47 27.66 31.61
CA LEU A 13 -5.77 27.24 30.23
C LEU A 13 -4.58 27.34 29.26
N VAL A 14 -3.37 27.15 29.77
CA VAL A 14 -2.24 26.72 28.93
C VAL A 14 -1.93 25.29 29.33
N LEU A 15 -2.83 24.36 29.04
CA LEU A 15 -2.40 22.97 28.89
C LEU A 15 -1.62 22.92 27.58
N PRO A 16 -0.32 22.61 27.59
CA PRO A 16 0.33 22.13 26.38
C PRO A 16 -0.44 20.86 26.03
N THR A 17 -1.24 20.89 24.98
CA THR A 17 -1.74 19.67 24.37
C THR A 17 -0.51 18.82 24.08
N ALA A 18 -0.49 17.62 24.65
CA ALA A 18 0.66 16.74 24.61
C ALA A 18 1.22 16.66 23.18
N ALA A 19 2.55 16.75 23.05
CA ALA A 19 3.28 16.45 21.83
C ALA A 19 3.05 14.97 21.43
N LEU A 20 1.87 14.70 20.86
CA LEU A 20 1.39 13.39 20.45
C LEU A 20 1.81 13.03 19.03
N ALA A 21 2.19 14.02 18.22
CA ALA A 21 2.55 13.83 16.83
C ALA A 21 4.02 13.42 16.69
N LYS A 22 4.38 12.22 17.18
CA LYS A 22 5.62 11.60 16.70
C LYS A 22 5.44 11.32 15.20
N GLY A 23 6.33 11.88 14.40
CA GLY A 23 6.37 11.60 12.96
C GLY A 23 6.98 10.24 12.68
N PRO A 24 6.87 9.76 11.43
CA PRO A 24 7.50 8.51 11.02
C PRO A 24 9.02 8.65 11.04
N SER A 25 9.73 7.58 11.40
CA SER A 25 11.18 7.46 11.26
C SER A 25 11.61 6.81 9.94
N GLY A 26 10.65 6.25 9.20
CA GLY A 26 10.84 5.73 7.86
C GLY A 26 9.54 5.45 7.13
N ALA A 27 9.64 5.32 5.82
CA ALA A 27 8.56 4.86 4.96
C ALA A 27 9.13 3.94 3.87
N SER A 28 8.37 2.90 3.50
CA SER A 28 8.63 2.11 2.30
C SER A 28 7.41 2.16 1.38
N ILE A 29 7.62 2.28 0.08
CA ILE A 29 6.53 2.33 -0.90
C ILE A 29 6.69 1.17 -1.87
N ASP A 30 5.64 0.36 -1.99
CA ASP A 30 5.56 -0.76 -2.91
C ASP A 30 4.37 -0.60 -3.87
N GLY A 31 4.52 -1.11 -5.10
CA GLY A 31 3.43 -1.16 -6.07
C GLY A 31 3.88 -1.54 -7.48
N PRO A 32 3.01 -1.38 -8.49
CA PRO A 32 3.31 -1.78 -9.85
C PRO A 32 4.56 -1.08 -10.41
N GLY A 33 5.45 -1.83 -11.04
CA GLY A 33 6.62 -1.27 -11.71
C GLY A 33 7.74 -0.76 -10.78
N SER A 34 7.61 -0.85 -9.46
CA SER A 34 8.73 -0.67 -8.55
C SER A 34 9.53 -1.97 -8.50
N GLY A 35 10.68 -2.03 -9.17
CA GLY A 35 11.60 -3.18 -9.10
C GLY A 35 12.22 -3.42 -7.71
N ALA A 36 12.04 -2.47 -6.78
CA ALA A 36 12.38 -2.53 -5.37
C ALA A 36 11.57 -1.47 -4.59
N ASP A 37 11.26 -1.73 -3.31
CA ASP A 37 10.58 -0.77 -2.42
C ASP A 37 11.29 0.59 -2.42
N LEU A 38 10.57 1.68 -2.68
CA LEU A 38 11.11 3.04 -2.52
C LEU A 38 11.22 3.33 -1.02
N LYS A 39 12.44 3.59 -0.53
CA LYS A 39 12.69 3.78 0.91
C LYS A 39 13.00 5.22 1.24
N PHE A 40 12.32 5.71 2.26
CA PHE A 40 12.55 7.01 2.88
C PHE A 40 12.93 6.80 4.34
N SER A 41 13.99 7.47 4.79
CA SER A 41 14.46 7.42 6.16
C SER A 41 14.82 8.83 6.63
N GLY A 42 14.76 9.07 7.94
CA GLY A 42 15.10 10.36 8.52
C GLY A 42 14.03 10.83 9.50
N ASN A 43 13.95 12.14 9.71
CA ASN A 43 12.95 12.73 10.59
C ASN A 43 11.69 13.12 9.81
N GLY A 44 10.62 12.32 9.91
CA GLY A 44 9.33 12.60 9.28
C GLY A 44 8.56 13.79 9.86
N GLU A 45 9.01 14.39 10.95
CA GLU A 45 8.42 15.61 11.52
C GLU A 45 8.95 16.90 10.87
N SER A 46 10.08 16.82 10.16
CA SER A 46 10.75 18.00 9.59
C SER A 46 10.63 18.00 8.07
N SER A 47 9.85 18.95 7.54
CA SER A 47 9.66 19.18 6.10
C SER A 47 10.95 19.46 5.32
N GLY A 48 12.07 19.72 6.01
CA GLY A 48 13.41 19.86 5.43
C GLY A 48 14.10 18.54 5.09
N THR A 49 13.49 17.39 5.38
CA THR A 49 13.99 16.06 4.99
C THR A 49 13.07 15.41 3.98
N ALA A 50 13.60 14.52 3.13
CA ALA A 50 12.79 13.79 2.14
C ALA A 50 11.61 13.04 2.77
N LEU A 51 11.80 12.46 3.97
CA LEU A 51 10.72 11.78 4.69
C LEU A 51 9.68 12.77 5.23
N GLY A 52 10.09 13.93 5.76
CA GLY A 52 9.16 14.93 6.25
C GLY A 52 8.36 15.59 5.13
N THR A 53 9.00 15.91 3.99
CA THR A 53 8.29 16.35 2.78
C THR A 53 7.25 15.33 2.33
N LEU A 54 7.61 14.03 2.30
CA LEU A 54 6.66 12.97 1.98
C LEU A 54 5.50 12.91 2.99
N THR A 55 5.80 13.04 4.28
CA THR A 55 4.80 13.00 5.37
C THR A 55 3.77 14.14 5.23
N GLU A 56 4.24 15.33 4.87
CA GLU A 56 3.38 16.51 4.62
C GLU A 56 2.53 16.32 3.36
N GLN A 57 3.15 16.01 2.23
CA GLN A 57 2.47 15.89 0.93
C GLN A 57 1.43 14.75 0.87
N THR A 58 1.61 13.73 1.70
CA THR A 58 0.68 12.58 1.80
C THR A 58 -0.45 12.82 2.78
N GLY A 59 -0.45 13.92 3.54
CA GLY A 59 -1.44 14.19 4.56
C GLY A 59 -1.37 13.20 5.73
N PHE A 60 -0.18 12.68 6.04
CA PHE A 60 0.00 11.66 7.06
C PHE A 60 -0.50 12.12 8.45
N PHE A 61 -0.11 13.32 8.89
CA PHE A 61 -0.51 13.84 10.20
C PHE A 61 -2.03 14.03 10.35
N PRO A 62 -2.74 14.72 9.43
CA PRO A 62 -4.19 14.81 9.54
C PRO A 62 -4.89 13.46 9.39
N ALA A 63 -4.36 12.55 8.59
CA ALA A 63 -4.90 11.19 8.49
C ALA A 63 -4.70 10.38 9.78
N MET A 64 -3.57 10.54 10.47
CA MET A 64 -3.27 9.78 11.68
C MET A 64 -3.95 10.39 12.92
N PHE A 65 -3.90 11.70 13.09
CA PHE A 65 -4.29 12.38 14.32
C PHE A 65 -5.55 13.27 14.20
N GLY A 66 -6.01 13.54 12.98
CA GLY A 66 -7.01 14.58 12.70
C GLY A 66 -6.43 15.98 12.81
N GLN A 67 -7.12 16.96 12.20
CA GLN A 67 -6.81 18.39 12.37
C GLN A 67 -8.05 19.25 12.12
N THR A 68 -7.98 20.53 12.48
CA THR A 68 -9.06 21.51 12.22
C THR A 68 -8.50 22.71 11.45
N PRO A 69 -9.05 23.06 10.28
CA PRO A 69 -10.14 22.37 9.57
C PRO A 69 -9.71 20.98 9.05
N ASP A 70 -10.66 20.04 9.01
CA ASP A 70 -10.39 18.67 8.57
C ASP A 70 -10.21 18.60 7.04
N PRO A 71 -9.03 18.21 6.54
CA PRO A 71 -8.79 18.08 5.10
C PRO A 71 -9.25 16.71 4.57
N MET A 72 -9.59 15.77 5.46
CA MET A 72 -9.88 14.40 5.08
C MET A 72 -11.30 14.29 4.51
N GLN A 73 -11.40 13.66 3.36
CA GLN A 73 -12.66 13.39 2.67
C GLN A 73 -13.10 11.97 2.98
N LYS A 74 -14.39 11.79 3.29
CA LYS A 74 -14.97 10.48 3.54
C LYS A 74 -15.09 9.65 2.26
N ASP A 75 -15.48 10.32 1.19
CA ASP A 75 -15.77 9.67 -0.07
C ASP A 75 -14.52 9.54 -0.94
N ARG A 76 -14.42 8.41 -1.63
CA ARG A 76 -13.37 8.19 -2.62
C ARG A 76 -13.48 9.23 -3.74
N PRO A 77 -12.38 9.90 -4.12
CA PRO A 77 -12.35 10.77 -5.29
C PRO A 77 -12.84 10.03 -6.54
N LYS A 78 -13.71 10.69 -7.31
CA LYS A 78 -14.31 10.11 -8.51
C LYS A 78 -13.29 9.97 -9.64
N GLY A 79 -13.54 9.03 -10.55
CA GLY A 79 -12.74 8.82 -11.75
C GLY A 79 -11.67 7.74 -11.58
N ASP A 80 -10.84 7.61 -12.61
CA ASP A 80 -9.68 6.71 -12.57
C ASP A 80 -8.54 7.37 -11.79
N LEU A 81 -8.08 6.70 -10.73
CA LEU A 81 -6.96 7.15 -9.91
C LEU A 81 -5.62 6.59 -10.41
N GLY A 82 -5.65 5.70 -11.40
CA GLY A 82 -4.49 4.95 -11.86
C GLY A 82 -4.05 3.86 -10.88
N PRO A 83 -2.83 3.32 -11.05
CA PRO A 83 -2.33 2.24 -10.21
C PRO A 83 -2.15 2.69 -8.76
N ARG A 84 -2.52 1.79 -7.84
CA ARG A 84 -2.34 1.96 -6.40
C ARG A 84 -0.94 1.53 -5.98
N TYR A 85 -0.32 2.34 -5.13
CA TYR A 85 0.88 2.00 -4.38
C TYR A 85 0.56 2.03 -2.87
N THR A 86 1.33 1.31 -2.08
CA THR A 86 1.14 1.23 -0.63
C THR A 86 2.36 1.79 0.07
N ILE A 87 2.16 2.81 0.89
CA ILE A 87 3.16 3.34 1.81
C ILE A 87 3.03 2.60 3.14
N THR A 88 4.11 1.97 3.60
CA THR A 88 4.24 1.44 4.95
C THR A 88 5.09 2.38 5.78
N TRP A 89 4.45 3.10 6.69
CA TRP A 89 5.09 4.02 7.64
C TRP A 89 5.65 3.27 8.84
N THR A 90 6.83 3.65 9.29
CA THR A 90 7.41 3.19 10.56
C THR A 90 7.33 4.33 11.57
N VAL A 91 6.50 4.18 12.60
CA VAL A 91 6.27 5.23 13.60
C VAL A 91 6.82 4.80 14.96
N PRO A 92 7.74 5.55 15.60
CA PRO A 92 8.25 5.21 16.91
C PRO A 92 7.18 5.36 18.02
N GLU A 93 6.95 4.32 18.82
CA GLU A 93 6.03 4.35 19.98
C GLU A 93 6.76 4.57 21.33
N GLY A 94 8.07 4.86 21.28
CA GLY A 94 8.93 4.92 22.46
C GLY A 94 9.35 3.56 23.00
N LYS A 95 10.36 3.54 23.88
CA LYS A 95 10.97 2.32 24.47
C LYS A 95 11.41 1.28 23.42
N GLY A 96 11.87 1.74 22.25
CA GLY A 96 12.34 0.88 21.15
C GLY A 96 11.23 0.17 20.36
N ARG A 97 9.95 0.44 20.65
CA ARG A 97 8.83 -0.11 19.88
C ARG A 97 8.52 0.77 18.67
N THR A 98 8.06 0.14 17.60
CA THR A 98 7.59 0.80 16.38
C THR A 98 6.24 0.25 15.97
N ASN A 99 5.40 1.12 15.43
CA ASN A 99 4.17 0.74 14.76
C ASN A 99 4.36 0.80 13.25
N ARG A 100 3.60 -0.02 12.51
CA ARG A 100 3.52 0.04 11.06
C ARG A 100 2.13 0.43 10.62
N LEU A 101 2.02 1.62 10.02
CA LEU A 101 0.76 2.10 9.46
C LEU A 101 0.81 2.03 7.94
N GLN A 102 -0.27 1.58 7.32
CA GLN A 102 -0.39 1.57 5.87
C GLN A 102 -1.19 2.79 5.39
N GLN A 103 -0.77 3.32 4.26
CA GLN A 103 -1.47 4.37 3.55
C GLN A 103 -1.37 4.10 2.05
N ASP A 104 -2.49 4.10 1.35
CA ASP A 104 -2.53 3.97 -0.10
C ASP A 104 -2.16 5.32 -0.73
N VAL A 105 -1.40 5.29 -1.83
CA VAL A 105 -1.08 6.47 -2.64
C VAL A 105 -1.34 6.19 -4.11
N TYR A 106 -1.97 7.16 -4.77
CA TYR A 106 -2.31 7.17 -6.18
C TYR A 106 -1.55 8.30 -6.87
N PRO A 107 -0.27 8.09 -7.22
CA PRO A 107 0.63 9.16 -7.65
C PRO A 107 0.32 9.70 -9.05
N TYR A 108 -0.44 8.95 -9.85
CA TYR A 108 -0.80 9.32 -11.22
C TYR A 108 -2.21 9.91 -11.35
N ALA A 109 -2.98 9.99 -10.26
CA ALA A 109 -4.22 10.75 -10.23
C ALA A 109 -3.93 12.25 -10.42
N THR A 110 -4.92 13.01 -10.91
CA THR A 110 -4.79 14.47 -11.09
C THR A 110 -5.86 15.21 -10.27
N PRO A 111 -5.50 15.85 -9.14
CA PRO A 111 -4.20 15.77 -8.45
C PRO A 111 -3.98 14.38 -7.80
N PRO A 112 -2.74 14.04 -7.37
CA PRO A 112 -2.49 12.83 -6.60
C PRO A 112 -3.35 12.76 -5.35
N VAL A 113 -3.70 11.54 -4.93
CA VAL A 113 -4.51 11.32 -3.74
C VAL A 113 -3.95 10.20 -2.89
N THR A 114 -4.16 10.29 -1.58
CA THR A 114 -3.82 9.23 -0.63
C THR A 114 -5.05 8.80 0.14
N TYR A 115 -4.99 7.60 0.71
CA TYR A 115 -6.03 7.07 1.58
C TYR A 115 -5.40 6.35 2.77
N MET A 116 -5.86 6.70 3.97
CA MET A 116 -5.56 5.95 5.18
C MET A 116 -6.87 5.39 5.72
N GLU A 117 -6.87 4.11 6.08
CA GLU A 117 -8.06 3.50 6.67
C GLU A 117 -8.38 4.18 8.01
N PRO A 118 -9.64 4.62 8.22
CA PRO A 118 -10.06 5.22 9.48
C PRO A 118 -10.25 4.15 10.56
N GLY A 119 -9.92 4.48 11.81
CA GLY A 119 -10.16 3.59 12.95
C GLY A 119 -9.07 2.56 13.22
N LEU A 120 -7.95 2.57 12.49
CA LEU A 120 -6.81 1.70 12.74
C LEU A 120 -6.16 2.04 14.07
N GLU A 121 -6.00 1.04 14.93
CA GLU A 121 -5.41 1.23 16.25
C GLU A 121 -3.90 1.46 16.15
N PHE A 122 -3.42 2.50 16.85
CA PHE A 122 -2.01 2.78 17.00
C PHE A 122 -1.72 3.31 18.41
N PHE A 123 -0.48 3.18 18.88
CA PHE A 123 -0.08 3.60 20.22
C PHE A 123 -0.97 3.02 21.36
N GLY A 124 -1.58 1.86 21.16
CA GLY A 124 -2.35 1.12 22.17
C GLY A 124 -3.83 1.52 22.27
N ASP A 125 -4.16 2.81 22.27
CA ASP A 125 -5.54 3.31 22.45
C ASP A 125 -5.95 4.38 21.44
N MET A 126 -5.02 4.87 20.61
CA MET A 126 -5.32 5.84 19.57
C MET A 126 -5.83 5.15 18.31
N LYS A 127 -6.62 5.89 17.53
CA LYS A 127 -7.17 5.42 16.25
C LYS A 127 -6.92 6.43 15.17
N THR A 128 -6.58 5.97 13.97
CA THR A 128 -6.42 6.85 12.82
C THR A 128 -7.73 7.59 12.55
N HIS A 129 -7.62 8.89 12.30
CA HIS A 129 -8.76 9.67 11.80
C HIS A 129 -9.16 9.19 10.40
N GLY A 130 -8.16 8.91 9.56
CA GLY A 130 -8.26 8.30 8.25
C GLY A 130 -9.01 9.13 7.22
N GLY A 131 -9.30 8.50 6.09
CA GLY A 131 -10.01 9.09 4.96
C GLY A 131 -9.12 9.35 3.74
N TRP A 132 -9.72 9.97 2.74
CA TRP A 132 -9.09 10.38 1.49
C TRP A 132 -8.48 11.76 1.64
N PHE A 133 -7.25 11.92 1.20
CA PHE A 133 -6.57 13.20 1.19
C PHE A 133 -6.20 13.57 -0.24
N ARG A 134 -6.50 14.82 -0.61
CA ARG A 134 -6.03 15.40 -1.86
C ARG A 134 -4.63 15.93 -1.60
N SER A 135 -3.64 15.27 -2.18
CA SER A 135 -2.24 15.61 -1.96
C SER A 135 -1.85 16.95 -2.58
N GLU A 136 -0.82 17.54 -1.99
CA GLU A 136 -0.23 18.77 -2.49
C GLU A 136 0.43 18.59 -3.86
N GLU A 137 0.61 19.72 -4.54
CA GLU A 137 1.40 19.77 -5.77
C GLU A 137 2.83 19.29 -5.47
N GLY A 138 3.34 18.38 -6.30
CA GLY A 138 4.70 17.86 -6.18
C GLY A 138 4.84 16.48 -5.56
N LEU A 139 3.80 15.86 -4.98
CA LEU A 139 3.91 14.49 -4.44
C LEU A 139 4.45 13.50 -5.47
N LYS A 140 3.91 13.53 -6.69
CA LYS A 140 4.41 12.70 -7.80
C LYS A 140 5.90 12.98 -8.08
N GLN A 141 6.31 14.24 -8.07
CA GLN A 141 7.70 14.62 -8.34
C GLN A 141 8.66 14.10 -7.25
N THR A 142 8.26 14.20 -5.97
CA THR A 142 8.98 13.61 -4.84
C THR A 142 9.17 12.11 -5.03
N LEU A 143 8.08 11.40 -5.37
CA LEU A 143 8.13 9.95 -5.58
C LEU A 143 8.97 9.55 -6.78
N VAL A 144 8.90 10.30 -7.88
CA VAL A 144 9.75 10.04 -9.05
C VAL A 144 11.22 10.31 -8.76
N SER A 145 11.52 11.35 -8.00
CA SER A 145 12.89 11.65 -7.57
C SER A 145 13.48 10.54 -6.68
N ALA A 146 12.61 9.79 -6.00
CA ALA A 146 12.98 8.61 -5.22
C ALA A 146 13.05 7.31 -6.03
N GLY A 147 12.64 7.31 -7.31
CA GLY A 147 12.71 6.16 -8.21
C GLY A 147 11.37 5.65 -8.75
N LEU A 148 10.24 6.31 -8.45
CA LEU A 148 8.96 5.99 -9.09
C LEU A 148 9.05 6.27 -10.62
N PRO A 149 8.52 5.39 -11.47
CA PRO A 149 8.41 5.68 -12.90
C PRO A 149 7.64 6.98 -13.21
N GLN A 150 8.10 7.77 -14.19
CA GLN A 150 7.44 9.02 -14.59
C GLN A 150 6.01 8.80 -15.13
N THR A 151 5.79 7.68 -15.80
CA THR A 151 4.50 7.26 -16.33
C THR A 151 4.06 5.98 -15.62
N PRO A 152 2.74 5.78 -15.43
CA PRO A 152 2.26 4.54 -14.85
C PRO A 152 2.75 3.37 -15.73
N PRO A 153 3.23 2.27 -15.11
CA PRO A 153 3.52 1.08 -15.89
C PRO A 153 2.24 0.69 -16.62
N THR A 154 2.34 0.44 -17.92
CA THR A 154 1.25 -0.19 -18.64
C THR A 154 0.97 -1.49 -17.90
N SER A 155 -0.28 -1.70 -17.50
CA SER A 155 -0.74 -3.01 -17.08
C SER A 155 -0.44 -3.93 -18.26
N SER A 156 0.73 -4.54 -18.27
CA SER A 156 0.89 -5.83 -18.89
C SER A 156 -0.08 -6.64 -18.07
N SER A 157 -1.28 -6.87 -18.61
CA SER A 157 -2.10 -7.98 -18.17
C SER A 157 -1.09 -9.08 -17.96
N SER A 158 -0.88 -9.45 -16.70
CA SER A 158 -0.19 -10.67 -16.43
C SER A 158 -1.14 -11.68 -17.01
N ASP A 159 -0.90 -12.01 -18.29
CA ASP A 159 -1.28 -13.25 -18.90
C ASP A 159 -0.63 -14.27 -17.99
N SER A 160 -1.35 -14.53 -16.91
CA SER A 160 -1.25 -15.70 -16.09
C SER A 160 -1.79 -16.83 -16.96
N GLY A 161 -1.12 -17.04 -18.11
CA GLY A 161 -1.02 -18.30 -18.83
C GLY A 161 -0.29 -19.36 -18.02
N PHE A 162 -0.35 -19.25 -16.69
CA PHE A 162 0.01 -20.26 -15.71
C PHE A 162 -1.20 -21.13 -15.32
N PHE A 163 -2.30 -21.08 -16.08
CA PHE A 163 -3.37 -22.05 -15.98
C PHE A 163 -3.82 -22.50 -17.38
N THR A 164 -3.09 -23.46 -17.96
CA THR A 164 -3.57 -24.62 -18.75
C THR A 164 -2.43 -25.28 -19.55
N ALA A 165 -1.29 -25.55 -18.92
CA ALA A 165 -0.30 -26.52 -19.46
C ALA A 165 -0.33 -27.88 -18.74
N GLU A 166 -1.27 -28.10 -17.80
CA GLU A 166 -1.46 -29.36 -17.07
C GLU A 166 -2.84 -30.03 -17.32
N LEU A 167 -3.58 -29.63 -18.36
CA LEU A 167 -4.83 -30.29 -18.76
C LEU A 167 -4.78 -31.00 -20.13
N LEU A 168 -3.61 -31.04 -20.76
CA LEU A 168 -3.37 -31.87 -21.97
C LEU A 168 -2.56 -33.15 -21.70
N SER A 169 -2.14 -33.40 -20.46
CA SER A 169 -1.38 -34.59 -20.05
C SER A 169 -2.25 -35.83 -19.78
N LEU A 170 -3.58 -35.73 -19.87
CA LEU A 170 -4.50 -36.87 -19.64
C LEU A 170 -5.09 -37.51 -20.90
N PHE A 171 -4.94 -36.91 -22.09
CA PHE A 171 -5.36 -37.55 -23.35
C PHE A 171 -4.23 -38.30 -24.09
N GLY A 172 -2.96 -38.05 -23.76
CA GLY A 172 -1.81 -38.75 -24.37
C GLY A 172 -1.60 -40.19 -23.86
N ALA A 173 -1.97 -40.49 -22.61
CA ALA A 173 -1.76 -41.81 -22.01
C ALA A 173 -2.82 -42.85 -22.44
N ALA A 174 -4.04 -42.42 -22.80
CA ALA A 174 -5.10 -43.32 -23.25
C ALA A 174 -4.87 -43.83 -24.70
N LEU A 175 -4.22 -43.03 -25.56
CA LEU A 175 -3.95 -43.45 -26.94
C LEU A 175 -2.77 -44.43 -27.07
N LEU A 176 -1.81 -44.40 -26.14
CA LEU A 176 -0.68 -45.34 -26.12
C LEU A 176 -1.04 -46.71 -25.53
N LEU A 177 -2.01 -46.80 -24.61
CA LEU A 177 -2.51 -48.11 -24.15
C LEU A 177 -3.41 -48.81 -25.19
N ALA A 178 -4.18 -48.06 -25.99
CA ALA A 178 -5.03 -48.66 -27.02
C ALA A 178 -4.22 -49.31 -28.16
N MET A 179 -3.08 -48.72 -28.52
CA MET A 179 -2.20 -49.21 -29.59
C MET A 179 -1.43 -50.49 -29.20
N THR A 180 -1.09 -50.71 -27.93
CA THR A 180 -0.39 -51.93 -27.48
C THR A 180 -1.34 -53.14 -27.42
N THR A 181 -2.59 -52.97 -27.00
CA THR A 181 -3.61 -54.04 -27.04
C THR A 181 -3.98 -54.48 -28.47
N ALA A 182 -4.09 -53.55 -29.41
CA ALA A 182 -4.45 -53.86 -30.80
C ALA A 182 -3.37 -54.67 -31.54
N VAL A 183 -2.08 -54.42 -31.24
CA VAL A 183 -0.96 -55.15 -31.87
C VAL A 183 -0.79 -56.56 -31.29
N VAL A 184 -1.08 -56.77 -30.01
CA VAL A 184 -1.00 -58.10 -29.39
C VAL A 184 -2.17 -59.01 -29.82
N MET A 185 -3.38 -58.46 -30.01
CA MET A 185 -4.52 -59.26 -30.50
C MET A 185 -4.37 -59.65 -31.99
N ARG A 186 -3.72 -58.83 -32.82
CA ARG A 186 -3.44 -59.19 -34.23
C ARG A 186 -2.45 -60.35 -34.37
N ARG A 187 -1.61 -60.62 -33.36
CA ARG A 187 -0.62 -61.73 -33.39
C ARG A 187 -1.18 -63.09 -32.98
N ARG A 188 -2.38 -63.17 -32.41
CA ARG A 188 -2.97 -64.43 -31.92
C ARG A 188 -4.08 -65.02 -32.82
N GLY A 189 -4.35 -64.41 -33.97
CA GLY A 189 -5.46 -64.79 -34.86
C GLY A 189 -5.08 -65.40 -36.21
N ARG A 190 -3.86 -65.95 -36.39
CA ARG A 190 -3.54 -66.73 -37.60
C ARG A 190 -3.46 -68.23 -37.26
N PRO A 191 -4.46 -69.03 -37.64
CA PRO A 191 -4.42 -70.48 -37.49
C PRO A 191 -3.32 -71.07 -38.37
N ALA A 192 -2.65 -72.08 -37.85
CA ALA A 192 -1.71 -72.90 -38.61
C ALA A 192 -2.44 -73.58 -39.78
N ALA A 193 -1.95 -73.33 -40.99
CA ALA A 193 -2.23 -74.14 -42.16
C ALA A 193 -0.90 -74.38 -42.87
N ALA A 194 -0.44 -75.64 -42.86
CA ALA A 194 0.11 -76.39 -43.99
C ALA A 194 1.15 -77.43 -43.51
N ALA A 195 0.73 -78.69 -43.40
CA ALA A 195 1.25 -79.84 -44.16
C ALA A 195 0.45 -81.10 -43.77
#